data_AF-A0A957TPN5-F1
#
_entry.id   AF-A0A957TPN5-F1
#
_cell.length_a   1.000
_cell.length_b   1.000
_cell.length_c   1.000
_cell.angle_alpha   90.00
_cell.angle_beta   90.00
_cell.angle_gamma   90.00
#
_symmetry.space_group_name_H-M   'P 1'
#
loop_
_entity.id
_entity.type
_entity.pdbx_description
1 polymer ?
#
loop_
_entity_poly.entity_id
_entity_poly.type
_entity_poly.pdbx_seq_one_letter_code
_entity_poly.pdbx_strand_id
1 'polypeptide(L)'
;RRSMLNEHVFGITTASQNPDAAFKFLTWIAGKEMNVQGLVQGQKGPIARADVWADDRIYESVPTYAKLRPIMESIEADYLVANYRGEEFDQAFQAVYDRLMLGEIQAEEAANTIAADCQAVLDKEPA
;
A
#
# COMPACT_ATOMS: atom_id res chain seq x y z
N ARG A 1 -7.50 15.98 -0.94
CA ARG A 1 -7.23 14.62 -1.50
C ARG A 1 -6.07 14.08 -0.68
N ARG A 2 -6.28 13.03 0.12
CA ARG A 2 -5.21 12.41 0.91
C ARG A 2 -4.36 11.55 -0.04
N SER A 3 -3.05 11.53 0.16
CA SER A 3 -2.16 10.59 -0.54
C SER A 3 -2.09 9.33 0.31
N MET A 4 -2.47 8.19 -0.27
CA MET A 4 -2.36 6.87 0.34
C MET A 4 -1.35 6.08 -0.48
N LEU A 5 -0.44 5.35 0.17
CA LEU A 5 0.49 4.45 -0.53
C LEU A 5 -0.06 3.03 -0.52
N ASN A 6 0.04 2.35 -1.66
CA ASN A 6 0.03 0.89 -1.65
C ASN A 6 1.38 0.42 -1.09
N GLU A 7 1.35 -0.22 0.07
CA GLU A 7 2.55 -0.65 0.80
C GLU A 7 2.71 -2.17 0.75
N HIS A 8 3.92 -2.62 0.46
CA HIS A 8 4.29 -4.01 0.69
C HIS A 8 4.79 -4.15 2.12
N VAL A 9 4.05 -4.87 2.95
CA VAL A 9 4.47 -5.25 4.30
C VAL A 9 5.13 -6.62 4.28
N PHE A 10 6.18 -6.79 5.08
CA PHE A 10 6.77 -8.10 5.31
C PHE A 10 6.08 -8.77 6.50
N GLY A 11 5.57 -9.99 6.29
CA GLY A 11 4.99 -10.83 7.34
C GLY A 11 5.83 -12.07 7.62
N ILE A 12 5.71 -12.61 8.84
CA ILE A 12 6.22 -13.93 9.19
C ILE A 12 5.02 -14.84 9.37
N THR A 13 4.99 -15.95 8.63
CA THR A 13 3.90 -16.92 8.74
C THR A 13 3.98 -17.67 10.06
N THR A 14 2.83 -18.07 10.61
CA THR A 14 2.73 -18.88 11.83
C THR A 14 3.35 -20.28 11.68
N ALA A 15 3.57 -20.74 10.44
CA ALA A 15 4.20 -22.01 10.12
C ALA A 15 5.75 -21.95 10.12
N SER A 16 6.34 -20.77 10.27
CA SER A 16 7.80 -20.60 10.26
C SER A 16 8.47 -21.46 11.34
N GLN A 17 9.47 -22.25 10.93
CA GLN A 17 10.28 -23.04 11.86
C GLN A 17 11.38 -22.22 12.53
N ASN A 18 11.60 -20.97 12.09
CA ASN A 18 12.64 -20.09 12.61
C ASN A 18 12.14 -18.63 12.75
N PRO A 19 11.06 -18.38 13.51
CA PRO A 19 10.41 -17.08 13.57
C PRO A 19 11.35 -15.97 14.10
N ASP A 20 12.19 -16.27 15.09
CA ASP A 20 13.14 -15.29 15.65
C ASP A 20 14.21 -14.87 14.64
N ALA A 21 14.74 -15.82 13.89
CA ALA A 21 15.74 -15.53 12.86
C ALA A 21 15.12 -14.74 11.70
N ALA A 22 13.90 -15.10 11.29
CA ALA A 22 13.13 -14.36 10.29
C ALA A 22 12.87 -12.92 10.77
N PHE A 23 12.48 -12.74 12.03
CA PHE A 23 12.24 -11.41 12.60
C PHE A 23 13.51 -10.54 12.64
N LYS A 24 14.66 -11.13 13.02
CA LYS A 24 15.96 -10.44 12.96
C LYS A 24 16.30 -9.99 11.53
N PHE A 25 16.10 -10.87 10.54
CA PHE A 25 16.33 -10.54 9.14
C PHE A 25 15.40 -9.43 8.65
N LEU A 26 14.10 -9.52 8.95
CA LEU A 26 13.11 -8.51 8.57
C LEU A 26 13.43 -7.16 9.19
N THR A 27 13.84 -7.13 10.46
CA THR A 27 14.27 -5.90 11.15
C THR A 27 15.46 -5.26 10.44
N TRP A 28 16.41 -6.07 9.97
CA TRP A 28 17.56 -5.59 9.23
C TRP A 28 17.18 -5.05 7.84
N ILE A 29 16.46 -5.83 7.02
CA ILE A 29 16.13 -5.41 5.64
C ILE A 29 15.15 -4.23 5.60
N ALA A 30 14.26 -4.17 6.59
CA ALA A 30 13.37 -3.04 6.78
C ALA A 30 14.06 -1.88 7.49
N GLY A 31 15.31 -1.96 7.96
CA GLY A 31 16.00 -0.89 8.69
C GLY A 31 16.17 0.41 7.88
N LYS A 32 16.29 1.56 8.56
CA LYS A 32 16.42 2.88 7.90
C LYS A 32 17.59 2.89 6.92
N GLU A 33 18.79 2.52 7.39
CA GLU A 33 20.01 2.56 6.57
C GLU A 33 19.90 1.66 5.33
N MET A 34 19.38 0.45 5.46
CA MET A 34 19.20 -0.47 4.33
C MET A 34 18.24 0.10 3.26
N ASN A 35 17.25 0.90 3.68
CA ASN A 35 16.35 1.56 2.75
C ASN A 35 16.97 2.80 2.11
N VAL A 36 17.70 3.61 2.87
CA VAL A 36 18.47 4.74 2.31
C VAL A 36 19.47 4.23 1.26
N GLN A 37 20.25 3.21 1.57
CA GLN A 37 21.22 2.61 0.64
C GLN A 37 20.54 2.06 -0.62
N GLY A 38 19.41 1.36 -0.46
CA GLY A 38 18.67 0.84 -1.61
C GLY A 38 18.17 1.94 -2.55
N LEU A 39 17.74 3.09 -2.02
CA LEU A 39 17.36 4.27 -2.82
C LEU A 39 18.58 4.91 -3.47
N VAL A 40 19.65 5.15 -2.71
CA VAL A 40 20.89 5.76 -3.20
C VAL A 40 21.53 4.93 -4.32
N GLN A 41 21.42 3.61 -4.27
CA GLN A 41 21.96 2.69 -5.28
C GLN A 41 20.99 2.42 -6.44
N GLY A 42 19.80 3.03 -6.44
CA GLY A 42 18.77 2.82 -7.48
C GLY A 42 18.15 1.42 -7.48
N GLN A 43 18.28 0.66 -6.39
CA GLN A 43 17.77 -0.71 -6.25
C GLN A 43 16.36 -0.77 -5.67
N LYS A 44 15.82 0.36 -5.18
CA LYS A 44 14.49 0.46 -4.56
C LYS A 44 13.70 1.63 -5.13
N GLY A 45 12.38 1.48 -5.16
CA GLY A 45 11.44 2.58 -5.33
C GLY A 45 11.15 3.30 -4.00
N PRO A 46 10.25 4.31 -4.00
CA PRO A 46 9.86 5.05 -2.80
C PRO A 46 9.45 4.12 -1.64
N ILE A 47 9.95 4.42 -0.43
CA ILE A 47 9.75 3.60 0.77
C ILE A 47 8.78 4.27 1.73
N ALA A 48 7.81 3.50 2.22
CA ALA A 48 6.80 3.91 3.21
C ALA A 48 7.37 4.05 4.63
N ARG A 49 8.41 4.85 4.80
CA ARG A 49 8.93 5.21 6.12
C ARG A 49 9.34 6.67 6.14
N ALA A 50 8.62 7.47 6.91
CA ALA A 50 8.82 8.92 6.96
C ALA A 50 10.26 9.32 7.31
N ASP A 51 10.91 8.62 8.25
CA ASP A 51 12.27 8.95 8.71
C ASP A 51 13.39 8.71 7.67
N VAL A 52 13.12 7.95 6.61
CA VAL A 52 14.04 7.73 5.48
C VAL A 52 14.17 9.00 4.66
N TRP A 53 13.06 9.74 4.48
CA TRP A 53 13.01 10.97 3.68
C TRP A 53 13.64 12.19 4.39
N ALA A 54 14.11 12.03 5.62
CA ALA A 54 14.93 13.03 6.28
C ALA A 54 16.43 12.91 5.93
N ASP A 55 16.83 11.94 5.10
CA ASP A 55 18.22 11.67 4.75
C ASP A 55 18.62 12.33 3.41
N ASP A 56 19.48 13.35 3.48
CA ASP A 56 19.85 14.16 2.31
C ASP A 56 20.60 13.37 1.22
N ARG A 57 21.23 12.23 1.57
CA ARG A 57 21.92 11.35 0.60
C ARG A 57 21.00 10.90 -0.52
N ILE A 58 19.71 10.76 -0.23
CA ILE A 58 18.69 10.36 -1.20
C ILE A 58 18.55 11.43 -2.29
N TYR A 59 18.52 12.71 -1.90
CA TYR A 59 18.35 13.83 -2.82
C TYR A 59 19.63 14.16 -3.57
N GLU A 60 20.79 13.93 -2.95
CA GLU A 60 22.09 14.05 -3.61
C GLU A 60 22.25 13.00 -4.72
N SER A 61 21.87 11.75 -4.45
CA SER A 61 21.98 10.65 -5.42
C SER A 61 20.87 10.71 -6.49
N VAL A 62 19.63 10.98 -6.08
CA VAL A 62 18.45 11.01 -6.96
C VAL A 62 17.66 12.31 -6.73
N PRO A 63 18.07 13.45 -7.32
CA PRO A 63 17.44 14.75 -7.07
C PRO A 63 15.93 14.82 -7.35
N THR A 64 15.42 13.97 -8.24
CA THR A 64 13.98 13.90 -8.55
C THR A 64 13.13 13.50 -7.35
N TYR A 65 13.70 12.80 -6.36
CA TYR A 65 13.00 12.41 -5.13
C TYR A 65 12.66 13.58 -4.20
N ALA A 66 13.27 14.76 -4.40
CA ALA A 66 12.83 15.97 -3.69
C ALA A 66 11.35 16.30 -3.94
N LYS A 67 10.81 15.91 -5.10
CA LYS A 67 9.39 16.08 -5.44
C LYS A 67 8.47 15.15 -4.63
N LEU A 68 8.98 14.01 -4.17
CA LEU A 68 8.21 13.04 -3.41
C LEU A 68 8.17 13.36 -1.91
N ARG A 69 9.19 14.07 -1.39
CA ARG A 69 9.30 14.46 0.02
C ARG A 69 7.99 14.95 0.65
N PRO A 70 7.29 15.98 0.12
CA PRO A 70 6.05 16.46 0.75
C PRO A 70 4.92 15.42 0.77
N ILE A 71 4.91 14.51 -0.22
CA ILE A 71 3.94 13.41 -0.27
C ILE A 71 4.28 12.39 0.81
N MET A 72 5.55 12.00 0.91
CA MET A 72 6.00 10.95 1.83
C MET A 72 6.03 11.39 3.30
N GLU A 73 6.18 12.69 3.58
CA GLU A 73 6.07 13.27 4.92
C GLU A 73 4.62 13.34 5.44
N SER A 74 3.63 13.29 4.55
CA SER A 74 2.20 13.42 4.88
C SER A 74 1.37 12.20 4.52
N ILE A 75 2.02 11.10 4.14
CA ILE A 75 1.34 9.90 3.69
C ILE A 75 0.62 9.22 4.85
N GLU A 76 -0.63 8.82 4.61
CA GLU A 76 -1.42 8.04 5.54
C GLU A 76 -1.50 6.59 5.05
N ALA A 77 -1.69 5.66 5.99
CA ALA A 77 -1.98 4.28 5.64
C ALA A 77 -3.29 4.19 4.86
N ASP A 78 -3.36 3.25 3.92
CA ASP A 78 -4.58 2.97 3.17
C ASP A 78 -5.68 2.41 4.09
N TYR A 79 -6.94 2.55 3.68
CA TYR A 79 -8.06 1.98 4.40
C TYR A 79 -8.12 0.47 4.15
N LEU A 80 -8.06 -0.30 5.24
CA LEU A 80 -8.26 -1.75 5.18
C LEU A 80 -9.75 -2.09 5.31
N VAL A 81 -10.16 -3.13 4.60
CA VAL A 81 -11.50 -3.71 4.70
C VAL A 81 -11.71 -4.27 6.12
N ALA A 82 -12.65 -3.67 6.86
CA ALA A 82 -12.77 -3.85 8.31
C ALA A 82 -13.10 -5.29 8.76
N ASN A 83 -13.72 -6.09 7.91
CA ASN A 83 -14.12 -7.47 8.20
C ASN A 83 -13.15 -8.51 7.60
N TYR A 84 -11.95 -8.09 7.17
CA TYR A 84 -10.91 -8.95 6.60
C TYR A 84 -11.29 -9.66 5.30
N ARG A 85 -12.39 -9.27 4.63
CA ARG A 85 -12.83 -9.82 3.35
C ARG A 85 -12.32 -9.00 2.15
N GLY A 86 -11.04 -8.62 2.19
CA GLY A 86 -10.42 -7.75 1.18
C GLY A 86 -10.59 -8.26 -0.25
N GLU A 87 -10.35 -9.56 -0.49
CA GLU A 87 -10.48 -10.15 -1.83
C GLU A 87 -11.91 -10.11 -2.36
N GLU A 88 -12.93 -10.36 -1.52
CA GLU A 88 -14.33 -10.28 -1.93
C GLU A 88 -14.75 -8.84 -2.22
N PHE A 89 -14.26 -7.90 -1.42
CA PHE A 89 -14.51 -6.47 -1.61
C PHE A 89 -13.91 -5.98 -2.94
N ASP A 90 -12.65 -6.36 -3.22
CA ASP A 90 -11.96 -6.00 -4.45
C ASP A 90 -12.66 -6.60 -5.69
N GLN A 91 -13.12 -7.85 -5.60
CA GLN A 91 -13.88 -8.49 -6.67
C GLN A 91 -15.22 -7.78 -6.95
N ALA A 92 -15.95 -7.39 -5.89
CA ALA A 92 -17.20 -6.64 -6.01
C ALA A 92 -16.98 -5.26 -6.67
N PHE A 93 -15.92 -4.55 -6.26
CA PHE A 93 -15.53 -3.29 -6.89
C PHE A 93 -15.16 -3.47 -8.36
N GLN A 94 -14.27 -4.42 -8.66
CA GLN A 94 -13.70 -4.60 -9.99
C GLN A 94 -14.77 -4.96 -11.05
N ALA A 95 -15.74 -5.80 -10.69
CA ALA A 95 -16.82 -6.22 -11.59
C ALA A 95 -17.64 -5.03 -12.14
N VAL A 96 -17.83 -3.98 -11.33
CA VAL A 96 -18.53 -2.75 -11.78
C VAL A 96 -17.56 -1.81 -12.49
N TYR A 97 -16.34 -1.66 -11.96
CA TYR A 97 -15.34 -0.76 -12.51
C TYR A 97 -14.94 -1.14 -13.95
N ASP A 98 -14.84 -2.43 -14.27
CA ASP A 98 -14.56 -2.91 -15.63
C ASP A 98 -15.63 -2.45 -16.63
N ARG A 99 -16.91 -2.55 -16.25
CA ARG A 99 -18.04 -2.12 -17.10
C ARG A 99 -18.04 -0.61 -17.32
N LEU A 100 -17.69 0.17 -16.28
CA LEU A 100 -17.52 1.61 -16.40
C LEU A 100 -16.38 1.95 -17.36
N MET A 101 -15.23 1.27 -17.25
CA MET A 101 -14.07 1.48 -18.11
C MET A 101 -14.35 1.11 -19.58
N LEU A 102 -15.20 0.12 -19.81
CA LEU A 102 -15.68 -0.27 -21.15
C LEU A 102 -16.79 0.65 -21.70
N GLY A 103 -17.29 1.60 -20.90
CA GLY A 103 -18.36 2.51 -21.30
C GLY A 103 -19.74 1.86 -21.36
N GLU A 104 -19.92 0.68 -20.76
CA GLU A 104 -21.19 -0.05 -20.73
C GLU A 104 -22.21 0.58 -19.77
N ILE A 105 -21.71 1.25 -18.73
CA ILE A 105 -22.50 1.98 -17.73
C ILE A 105 -21.94 3.37 -17.52
N GLN A 106 -22.79 4.28 -17.02
CA GLN A 106 -22.39 5.65 -16.68
C GLN A 106 -21.81 5.74 -15.28
N ALA A 107 -21.03 6.80 -15.02
CA ALA A 107 -20.34 6.99 -13.74
C ALA A 107 -21.28 7.02 -12.53
N GLU A 108 -22.48 7.58 -12.67
CA GLU A 108 -23.47 7.65 -11.59
C GLU A 108 -24.03 6.26 -11.23
N GLU A 109 -24.36 5.44 -12.23
CA GLU A 109 -24.79 4.05 -12.04
C GLU A 109 -23.68 3.21 -11.41
N ALA A 110 -22.44 3.35 -11.91
CA ALA A 110 -21.28 2.67 -11.37
C ALA A 110 -21.05 3.00 -9.90
N ALA A 111 -21.11 4.29 -9.53
CA ALA A 111 -20.90 4.74 -8.15
C ALA A 111 -21.95 4.13 -7.19
N ASN A 112 -23.23 4.14 -7.57
CA ASN A 112 -24.29 3.56 -6.75
C ASN A 112 -24.15 2.03 -6.61
N THR A 113 -23.77 1.35 -7.70
CA THR A 113 -23.61 -0.11 -7.71
C THR A 113 -22.40 -0.55 -6.89
N ILE A 114 -21.25 0.12 -7.06
CA ILE A 114 -20.05 -0.12 -6.25
C ILE A 114 -20.38 0.04 -4.77
N ALA A 115 -21.07 1.12 -4.38
CA ALA A 115 -21.43 1.36 -2.99
C ALA A 115 -22.30 0.25 -2.40
N ALA A 116 -23.32 -0.20 -3.14
CA ALA A 116 -24.21 -1.26 -2.69
C ALA A 116 -23.51 -2.62 -2.58
N ASP A 117 -22.76 -3.01 -3.61
CA ASP A 117 -22.14 -4.34 -3.69
C ASP A 117 -20.98 -4.48 -2.69
N CYS A 118 -20.17 -3.43 -2.54
CA CYS A 118 -19.10 -3.40 -1.54
C CYS A 118 -19.67 -3.38 -0.11
N GLN A 119 -20.76 -2.65 0.14
CA GLN A 119 -21.41 -2.65 1.46
C GLN A 119 -21.96 -4.04 1.81
N ALA A 120 -22.54 -4.75 0.85
CA ALA A 120 -23.01 -6.13 1.07
C ALA A 120 -21.88 -7.09 1.47
N VAL A 121 -20.63 -6.83 1.05
CA VAL A 121 -19.45 -7.57 1.54
C VAL A 121 -19.10 -7.15 2.96
N LEU A 122 -19.11 -5.85 3.26
CA LEU A 122 -18.80 -5.30 4.59
C LEU A 122 -19.79 -5.74 5.68
N ASP A 123 -21.05 -5.97 5.32
CA ASP A 123 -22.10 -6.42 6.23
C ASP A 123 -21.98 -7.90 6.64
N LYS A 124 -21.07 -8.67 6.01
CA LYS A 124 -20.79 -10.06 6.39
C LYS A 124 -19.95 -10.12 7.67
N GLU A 125 -20.10 -11.21 8.42
CA GLU A 125 -19.24 -11.54 9.55
C GLU A 125 -17.75 -11.54 9.14
N PRO A 126 -16.83 -11.11 10.03
CA PRO A 126 -15.40 -11.15 9.77
C PRO A 126 -14.90 -12.54 9.35
N ALA A 127 -13.91 -12.57 8.44
CA ALA A 127 -13.25 -13.79 7.98
C ALA A 127 -12.17 -14.29 8.94
#